data_AF-A0AAU7AWT4-F1
#
_entry.id   AF-A0AAU7AWT4-F1
#
_cell.length_a   1.000
_cell.length_b   1.000
_cell.length_c   1.000
_cell.angle_alpha   90.00
_cell.angle_beta   90.00
_cell.angle_gamma   90.00
#
_symmetry.space_group_name_H-M   'P 1'
#
loop_
_entity.id
_entity.type
_entity.pdbx_description
1 polymer ?
#
loop_
_entity_poly.entity_id
_entity_poly.type
_entity_poly.pdbx_seq_one_letter_code
_entity_poly.pdbx_strand_id
1 'polypeptide(L)'
;MTNHPDAPEPETLGLLQLIWSDYEHHVAWRGDERRSALLRAPIRLLTNTSLRACVLVRLTCASPRWMHWFWRSVLVALHSSEVVYGAKIGPGLCLPHPFGIGVGGDVAIGRNVTLSQNVTMGSDRRHAGEPQLGDDVVVLPGAMLAGPIRIGHGAVIGANTVVTEDVPDGGMAAAPRTRIVARQVKWDV
;
A
#
# COMPACT_ATOMS: atom_id res chain seq x y z
N MET A 1 5.49 5.56 -31.11
CA MET A 1 4.22 5.03 -30.56
C MET A 1 3.21 6.14 -30.66
N THR A 2 2.18 5.95 -31.50
CA THR A 2 1.18 6.96 -31.85
C THR A 2 0.26 7.22 -30.67
N ASN A 3 0.24 8.46 -30.16
CA ASN A 3 -0.76 8.91 -29.18
C ASN A 3 -2.15 8.84 -29.82
N HIS A 4 -3.01 7.99 -29.30
CA HIS A 4 -4.42 7.92 -29.67
C HIS A 4 -5.18 8.97 -28.83
N PRO A 5 -5.81 9.99 -29.44
CA PRO A 5 -6.37 11.14 -28.72
C PRO A 5 -7.74 10.90 -28.06
N ASP A 6 -8.25 9.66 -28.03
CA ASP A 6 -9.63 9.35 -27.60
C ASP A 6 -9.71 8.20 -26.57
N ALA A 7 -8.63 7.89 -25.85
CA ALA A 7 -8.78 7.05 -24.66
C ALA A 7 -9.59 7.87 -23.63
N PRO A 8 -10.78 7.42 -23.19
CA PRO A 8 -11.51 8.14 -22.14
C PRO A 8 -10.58 8.26 -20.93
N GLU A 9 -10.38 9.49 -20.44
CA GLU A 9 -9.65 9.66 -19.19
C GLU A 9 -10.30 8.75 -18.15
N PRO A 10 -9.51 7.92 -17.43
CA PRO A 10 -10.07 6.98 -16.48
C PRO A 10 -10.91 7.78 -15.48
N GLU A 11 -12.20 7.45 -15.38
CA GLU A 11 -13.15 8.15 -14.49
C GLU A 11 -12.52 8.32 -13.10
N THR A 12 -12.26 9.56 -12.70
CA THR A 12 -11.71 9.86 -11.39
C THR A 12 -12.77 9.56 -10.34
N LEU A 13 -12.62 8.45 -9.63
CA LEU A 13 -13.54 8.04 -8.58
C LEU A 13 -13.60 9.10 -7.46
N GLY A 14 -14.80 9.39 -6.99
CA GLY A 14 -15.02 10.23 -5.83
C GLY A 14 -14.53 9.57 -4.54
N LEU A 15 -14.29 10.37 -3.49
CA LEU A 15 -13.79 9.90 -2.19
C LEU A 15 -14.62 8.75 -1.60
N LEU A 16 -15.96 8.85 -1.67
CA LEU A 16 -16.85 7.81 -1.15
C LEU A 16 -16.74 6.51 -1.96
N GLN A 17 -16.53 6.59 -3.28
CA GLN A 17 -16.33 5.42 -4.13
C GLN A 17 -14.98 4.75 -3.83
N LEU A 18 -13.93 5.54 -3.57
CA LEU A 18 -12.63 5.00 -3.13
C LEU A 18 -12.76 4.28 -1.78
N ILE A 19 -13.37 4.91 -0.77
CA ILE A 19 -13.59 4.28 0.54
C ILE A 19 -14.42 3.00 0.40
N TRP A 20 -15.45 3.00 -0.45
CA TRP A 20 -16.27 1.83 -0.71
C TRP A 20 -15.45 0.70 -1.37
N SER A 21 -14.62 1.03 -2.36
CA SER A 21 -13.75 0.06 -3.02
C SER A 21 -12.74 -0.58 -2.05
N ASP A 22 -12.20 0.19 -1.11
CA ASP A 22 -11.30 -0.32 -0.06
C ASP A 22 -12.02 -1.29 0.86
N TYR A 23 -13.27 -0.98 1.20
CA TYR A 23 -14.12 -1.86 1.98
C TYR A 23 -14.39 -3.18 1.27
N GLU A 24 -14.76 -3.14 -0.02
CA GLU A 24 -15.01 -4.35 -0.81
C GLU A 24 -13.76 -5.22 -0.93
N HIS A 25 -12.60 -4.61 -1.19
CA HIS A 25 -11.33 -5.33 -1.24
C HIS A 25 -10.97 -5.94 0.12
N HIS A 26 -11.14 -5.21 1.22
CA HIS A 26 -10.88 -5.72 2.58
C HIS A 26 -11.76 -6.93 2.92
N VAL A 27 -13.04 -6.91 2.54
CA VAL A 27 -13.96 -8.03 2.71
C VAL A 27 -13.51 -9.24 1.89
N ALA A 28 -13.13 -9.02 0.63
CA ALA A 28 -12.62 -10.06 -0.26
C ALA A 28 -11.32 -10.68 0.27
N TRP A 29 -10.38 -9.85 0.73
CA TRP A 29 -9.10 -10.27 1.31
C TRP A 29 -9.28 -11.18 2.52
N ARG A 30 -10.29 -10.93 3.36
CA ARG A 30 -10.60 -11.79 4.52
C ARG A 30 -11.35 -13.07 4.19
N GLY A 31 -11.87 -13.21 2.97
CA GLY A 31 -12.79 -14.28 2.60
C GLY A 31 -14.14 -14.21 3.32
N ASP A 32 -14.57 -13.02 3.76
CA ASP A 32 -15.84 -12.83 4.46
C ASP A 32 -17.03 -12.91 3.46
N GLU A 33 -18.13 -13.57 3.84
CA GLU A 33 -19.34 -13.59 3.00
C GLU A 33 -19.94 -12.19 2.81
N ARG A 34 -20.15 -11.77 1.55
CA ARG A 34 -20.59 -10.41 1.17
C ARG A 34 -21.85 -9.92 1.90
N ARG A 35 -22.85 -10.78 2.11
CA ARG A 35 -24.10 -10.43 2.84
C ARG A 35 -23.86 -10.09 4.30
N SER A 36 -23.02 -10.87 4.99
CA SER A 36 -22.69 -10.66 6.40
C SER A 36 -21.82 -9.42 6.62
N ALA A 37 -20.98 -9.10 5.64
CA ALA A 37 -20.14 -7.91 5.64
C ALA A 37 -20.98 -6.64 5.60
N LEU A 38 -21.93 -6.53 4.64
CA LEU A 38 -22.78 -5.35 4.46
C LEU A 38 -23.55 -4.97 5.73
N LEU A 39 -24.15 -5.95 6.42
CA LEU A 39 -24.89 -5.73 7.67
C LEU A 39 -24.03 -5.17 8.81
N ARG A 40 -22.70 -5.40 8.76
CA ARG A 40 -21.74 -4.97 9.79
C ARG A 40 -20.87 -3.79 9.34
N ALA A 41 -21.07 -3.27 8.13
CA ALA A 41 -20.23 -2.23 7.52
C ALA A 41 -20.00 -1.01 8.44
N PRO A 42 -21.03 -0.35 9.02
CA PRO A 42 -20.80 0.84 9.85
C PRO A 42 -20.00 0.54 11.13
N ILE A 43 -20.30 -0.58 11.80
CA ILE A 43 -19.56 -1.02 12.99
C ILE A 43 -18.11 -1.35 12.62
N ARG A 44 -17.90 -2.02 11.48
CA ARG A 44 -16.56 -2.41 11.01
C ARG A 44 -15.73 -1.19 10.62
N LEU A 45 -16.31 -0.17 10.00
CA LEU A 45 -15.58 1.06 9.66
C LEU A 45 -15.02 1.76 10.90
N LEU A 46 -15.74 1.69 12.03
CA LEU A 46 -15.34 2.30 13.30
C LEU A 46 -14.35 1.44 14.10
N THR A 47 -14.54 0.12 14.11
CA THR A 47 -13.79 -0.80 14.98
C THR A 47 -12.61 -1.49 14.31
N ASN A 48 -12.62 -1.59 12.97
CA ASN A 48 -11.56 -2.25 12.23
C ASN A 48 -10.43 -1.26 11.93
N THR A 49 -9.24 -1.55 12.44
CA THR A 49 -8.05 -0.73 12.23
C THR A 49 -7.68 -0.59 10.76
N SER A 50 -7.87 -1.64 9.94
CA SER A 50 -7.56 -1.65 8.51
C SER A 50 -8.42 -0.63 7.76
N LEU A 51 -9.74 -0.72 7.95
CA LEU A 51 -10.69 0.18 7.28
C LEU A 51 -10.54 1.62 7.74
N ARG A 52 -10.33 1.84 9.04
CA ARG A 52 -10.06 3.17 9.60
C ARG A 52 -8.80 3.78 8.98
N ALA A 53 -7.74 2.99 8.82
CA ALA A 53 -6.52 3.44 8.18
C ALA A 53 -6.73 3.76 6.70
N CYS A 54 -7.45 2.91 5.94
CA CYS A 54 -7.78 3.21 4.54
C CYS A 54 -8.51 4.55 4.42
N VAL A 55 -9.53 4.81 5.25
CA VAL A 55 -10.24 6.11 5.26
C VAL A 55 -9.28 7.26 5.53
N LEU A 56 -8.40 7.15 6.53
CA LEU A 56 -7.41 8.18 6.84
C LEU A 56 -6.43 8.40 5.68
N VAL A 57 -5.99 7.33 5.01
CA VAL A 57 -5.15 7.42 3.80
C VAL A 57 -5.89 8.11 2.65
N ARG A 58 -7.18 7.83 2.45
CA ARG A 58 -7.98 8.56 1.45
C ARG A 58 -8.10 10.04 1.79
N LEU A 59 -8.31 10.37 3.07
CA LEU A 59 -8.35 11.75 3.53
C LEU A 59 -7.00 12.46 3.36
N THR A 60 -5.86 11.80 3.61
CA THR A 60 -4.53 12.40 3.40
C THR A 60 -4.24 12.67 1.93
N CYS A 61 -4.68 11.81 1.01
CA CYS A 61 -4.50 11.98 -0.43
C CYS A 61 -5.46 13.02 -1.04
N ALA A 62 -6.72 13.05 -0.60
CA ALA A 62 -7.73 13.94 -1.18
C ALA A 62 -7.70 15.37 -0.61
N SER A 63 -7.03 15.59 0.52
CA SER A 63 -7.05 16.87 1.23
C SER A 63 -6.08 17.90 0.64
N PRO A 64 -6.40 19.21 0.70
CA PRO A 64 -5.42 20.27 0.41
C PRO A 64 -4.27 20.25 1.44
N ARG A 65 -3.12 20.85 1.09
CA ARG A 65 -1.86 20.76 1.87
C ARG A 65 -2.01 21.01 3.38
N TRP A 66 -2.81 22.01 3.78
CA TRP A 66 -3.00 22.35 5.20
C TRP A 66 -3.78 21.27 5.96
N MET A 67 -4.78 20.67 5.33
CA MET A 67 -5.60 19.62 5.92
C MET A 67 -4.91 18.25 5.81
N HIS A 68 -4.05 18.05 4.80
CA HIS A 68 -3.17 16.88 4.72
C HIS A 68 -2.34 16.73 5.99
N TRP A 69 -1.72 17.82 6.49
CA TRP A 69 -0.92 17.76 7.71
C TRP A 69 -1.74 17.27 8.92
N PHE A 70 -2.99 17.72 9.04
CA PHE A 70 -3.90 17.27 10.09
C PHE A 70 -4.20 15.78 9.98
N TRP A 71 -4.70 15.31 8.83
CA TRP A 71 -5.03 13.89 8.65
C TRP A 71 -3.81 12.98 8.73
N ARG A 72 -2.66 13.42 8.21
CA ARG A 72 -1.39 12.70 8.32
C ARG A 72 -1.00 12.55 9.78
N SER A 73 -1.15 13.60 10.59
CA SER A 73 -0.85 13.53 12.03
C SER A 73 -1.77 12.54 12.75
N VAL A 74 -3.05 12.49 12.40
CA VAL A 74 -4.00 11.49 12.95
C VAL A 74 -3.61 10.07 12.52
N LEU A 75 -3.26 9.86 11.24
CA LEU A 75 -2.80 8.57 10.73
C LEU A 75 -1.55 8.08 11.48
N VAL A 76 -0.55 8.96 11.65
CA VAL A 76 0.68 8.66 12.38
C VAL A 76 0.39 8.34 13.86
N ALA A 77 -0.46 9.12 14.52
CA ALA A 77 -0.78 8.91 15.93
C ALA A 77 -1.50 7.58 16.21
N LEU A 78 -2.40 7.16 15.31
CA LEU A 78 -3.21 5.95 15.51
C LEU A 78 -2.58 4.68 14.97
N HIS A 79 -1.73 4.81 13.95
CA HIS A 79 -1.24 3.67 13.16
C HIS A 79 0.28 3.66 12.96
N SER A 80 1.00 4.71 13.34
CA SER A 80 2.44 4.86 13.05
C SER A 80 2.77 4.71 11.55
N SER A 81 1.79 5.01 10.70
CA SER A 81 1.92 4.96 9.24
C SER A 81 1.89 6.39 8.69
N GLU A 82 2.61 6.58 7.60
CA GLU A 82 2.80 7.87 6.96
C GLU A 82 2.53 7.77 5.46
N VAL A 83 1.71 8.70 4.97
CA VAL A 83 1.52 8.93 3.53
C VAL A 83 1.87 10.38 3.28
N VAL A 84 2.89 10.62 2.46
CA VAL A 84 3.37 11.96 2.12
C VAL A 84 2.44 12.61 1.10
N TYR A 85 2.30 13.94 1.17
CA TYR A 85 1.49 14.70 0.24
C TYR A 85 1.94 14.50 -1.21
N GLY A 86 1.00 14.12 -2.09
CA GLY A 86 1.24 13.87 -3.50
C GLY A 86 1.06 12.41 -3.92
N ALA A 87 1.13 11.47 -2.97
CA ALA A 87 0.97 10.04 -3.24
C ALA A 87 -0.37 9.75 -3.95
N LYS A 88 -0.31 8.96 -5.02
CA LYS A 88 -1.48 8.57 -5.81
C LYS A 88 -1.84 7.13 -5.50
N ILE A 89 -3.08 6.88 -5.09
CA ILE A 89 -3.51 5.54 -4.70
C ILE A 89 -4.82 5.21 -5.41
N GLY A 90 -4.81 4.17 -6.23
CA GLY A 90 -5.97 3.64 -6.94
C GLY A 90 -7.01 3.02 -5.99
N PRO A 91 -8.22 2.69 -6.50
CA PRO A 91 -9.28 2.04 -5.71
C PRO A 91 -8.88 0.65 -5.19
N GLY A 92 -9.53 0.19 -4.11
CA GLY A 92 -9.33 -1.15 -3.58
C GLY A 92 -8.05 -1.32 -2.77
N LEU A 93 -7.62 -0.27 -2.04
CA LEU A 93 -6.49 -0.35 -1.14
C LEU A 93 -6.86 -1.25 0.06
N CYS A 94 -6.03 -2.25 0.33
CA CYS A 94 -6.15 -3.10 1.50
C CYS A 94 -4.93 -2.97 2.41
N LEU A 95 -5.18 -2.71 3.69
CA LEU A 95 -4.15 -2.56 4.72
C LEU A 95 -4.44 -3.53 5.89
N PRO A 96 -4.17 -4.85 5.73
CA PRO A 96 -4.58 -5.87 6.72
C PRO A 96 -4.03 -5.61 8.12
N HIS A 97 -2.81 -5.06 8.16
CA HIS A 97 -2.13 -4.60 9.35
C HIS A 97 -1.55 -3.21 9.04
N PRO A 98 -2.30 -2.13 9.31
CA PRO A 98 -2.00 -0.81 8.77
C PRO A 98 -0.88 -0.08 9.54
N PHE A 99 0.06 -0.80 10.13
CA PHE A 99 1.05 -0.24 11.05
C PHE A 99 2.41 -0.07 10.40
N GLY A 100 3.08 1.06 10.66
CA GLY A 100 4.45 1.29 10.21
C GLY A 100 4.64 1.44 8.70
N ILE A 101 3.56 1.70 7.95
CA ILE A 101 3.62 1.81 6.48
C ILE A 101 4.12 3.20 6.11
N GLY A 102 5.12 3.29 5.25
CA GLY A 102 5.66 4.55 4.72
C GLY A 102 5.44 4.66 3.22
N VAL A 103 4.73 5.70 2.78
CA VAL A 103 4.45 5.99 1.37
C VAL A 103 4.98 7.38 1.00
N GLY A 104 5.96 7.42 0.11
CA GLY A 104 6.53 8.64 -0.44
C GLY A 104 5.54 9.47 -1.27
N GLY A 105 5.89 10.72 -1.54
CA GLY A 105 4.99 11.72 -2.12
C GLY A 105 4.82 11.61 -3.64
N ASP A 106 5.68 10.86 -4.33
CA ASP A 106 5.61 10.59 -5.77
C ASP A 106 5.31 9.11 -6.06
N VAL A 107 5.04 8.32 -5.01
CA VAL A 107 4.60 6.93 -5.14
C VAL A 107 3.22 6.90 -5.79
N ALA A 108 3.08 6.04 -6.81
CA ALA A 108 1.78 5.69 -7.38
C ALA A 108 1.47 4.22 -7.12
N ILE A 109 0.23 3.97 -6.70
CA ILE A 109 -0.29 2.65 -6.37
C ILE A 109 -1.51 2.39 -7.24
N GLY A 110 -1.52 1.26 -7.95
CA GLY A 110 -2.63 0.82 -8.77
C GLY A 110 -3.87 0.40 -7.99
N ARG A 111 -4.75 -0.31 -8.67
CA ARG A 111 -6.01 -0.83 -8.13
C ARG A 111 -5.74 -2.10 -7.32
N ASN A 112 -6.60 -2.37 -6.33
CA ASN A 112 -6.60 -3.66 -5.63
C ASN A 112 -5.27 -4.03 -4.96
N VAL A 113 -4.46 -3.04 -4.59
CA VAL A 113 -3.16 -3.28 -3.97
C VAL A 113 -3.33 -3.58 -2.48
N THR A 114 -2.63 -4.61 -2.02
CA THR A 114 -2.57 -4.98 -0.61
C THR A 114 -1.18 -4.67 -0.05
N LEU A 115 -1.14 -3.85 1.00
CA LEU A 115 0.10 -3.50 1.71
C LEU A 115 0.05 -4.02 3.14
N SER A 116 1.02 -4.85 3.49
CA SER A 116 1.17 -5.34 4.86
C SER A 116 1.90 -4.34 5.75
N GLN A 117 1.99 -4.63 7.05
CA GLN A 117 2.69 -3.79 8.01
C GLN A 117 4.16 -3.56 7.65
N ASN A 118 4.69 -2.40 8.04
CA ASN A 118 6.10 -2.04 7.90
C ASN A 118 6.60 -1.97 6.45
N VAL A 119 5.69 -1.91 5.47
CA VAL A 119 6.07 -1.67 4.07
C VAL A 119 6.53 -0.23 3.89
N THR A 120 7.68 -0.04 3.25
CA THR A 120 8.23 1.29 2.94
C THR A 120 8.39 1.46 1.43
N MET A 121 7.92 2.58 0.89
CA MET A 121 8.03 2.92 -0.52
C MET A 121 8.50 4.37 -0.63
N GLY A 122 9.63 4.61 -1.30
CA GLY A 122 10.13 5.98 -1.47
C GLY A 122 11.45 6.08 -2.22
N SER A 123 11.99 7.29 -2.27
CA SER A 123 13.24 7.60 -2.98
C SER A 123 14.46 6.84 -2.44
N ASP A 124 15.31 6.36 -3.35
CA ASP A 124 16.65 5.82 -3.03
C ASP A 124 17.72 6.91 -2.81
N ARG A 125 17.33 8.20 -2.93
CA ARG A 125 18.18 9.40 -2.86
C ARG A 125 19.29 9.47 -3.92
N ARG A 126 19.25 8.61 -4.94
CA ARG A 126 20.23 8.56 -6.04
C ARG A 126 19.59 8.93 -7.37
N HIS A 127 18.35 8.54 -7.58
CA HIS A 127 17.60 8.77 -8.80
C HIS A 127 16.34 9.59 -8.52
N ALA A 128 15.89 10.34 -9.53
CA ALA A 128 14.63 11.07 -9.45
C ALA A 128 13.45 10.11 -9.61
N GLY A 129 12.43 10.29 -8.77
CA GLY A 129 11.21 9.49 -8.78
C GLY A 129 11.13 8.49 -7.62
N GLU A 130 9.94 7.91 -7.48
CA GLU A 130 9.58 6.94 -6.44
C GLU A 130 8.80 5.76 -7.05
N PRO A 131 8.63 4.65 -6.31
CA PRO A 131 8.04 3.43 -6.86
C PRO A 131 6.65 3.61 -7.51
N GLN A 132 6.44 2.91 -8.62
CA GLN A 132 5.17 2.84 -9.36
C GLN A 132 4.64 1.41 -9.33
N LEU A 133 3.55 1.17 -8.62
CA LEU A 133 2.93 -0.16 -8.47
C LEU A 133 1.73 -0.29 -9.39
N GLY A 134 1.68 -1.41 -10.13
CA GLY A 134 0.52 -1.81 -10.93
C GLY A 134 -0.66 -2.29 -10.09
N ASP A 135 -1.67 -2.76 -10.80
CA ASP A 135 -2.90 -3.32 -10.21
C ASP A 135 -2.65 -4.70 -9.60
N ASP A 136 -3.45 -5.07 -8.60
CA ASP A 136 -3.46 -6.38 -7.94
C ASP A 136 -2.11 -6.79 -7.30
N VAL A 137 -1.24 -5.81 -7.02
CA VAL A 137 0.05 -6.03 -6.35
C VAL A 137 -0.15 -6.39 -4.88
N VAL A 138 0.63 -7.35 -4.39
CA VAL A 138 0.67 -7.72 -2.97
C VAL A 138 2.06 -7.47 -2.42
N VAL A 139 2.15 -6.62 -1.40
CA VAL A 139 3.40 -6.32 -0.70
C VAL A 139 3.34 -6.88 0.73
N LEU A 140 4.19 -7.87 0.99
CA LEU A 140 4.25 -8.58 2.28
C LEU A 140 5.02 -7.80 3.35
N PRO A 141 4.90 -8.19 4.64
CA PRO A 141 5.38 -7.38 5.75
C PRO A 141 6.87 -7.02 5.68
N GLY A 142 7.19 -5.77 6.03
CA GLY A 142 8.58 -5.30 6.15
C GLY A 142 9.33 -5.14 4.82
N ALA A 143 8.66 -5.27 3.68
CA ALA A 143 9.29 -5.03 2.39
C ALA A 143 9.62 -3.53 2.17
N MET A 144 10.70 -3.26 1.45
CA MET A 144 11.12 -1.92 1.06
C MET A 144 11.23 -1.82 -0.46
N LEU A 145 10.55 -0.84 -1.05
CA LEU A 145 10.63 -0.49 -2.47
C LEU A 145 11.35 0.86 -2.57
N ALA A 146 12.55 0.88 -3.18
CA ALA A 146 13.40 2.05 -3.19
C ALA A 146 13.76 2.49 -4.61
N GLY A 147 13.52 3.78 -4.90
CA GLY A 147 13.87 4.40 -6.18
C GLY A 147 12.76 4.35 -7.24
N PRO A 148 13.03 4.84 -8.45
CA PRO A 148 12.07 4.91 -9.55
C PRO A 148 11.88 3.54 -10.22
N ILE A 149 11.37 2.58 -9.47
CA ILE A 149 11.14 1.21 -9.92
C ILE A 149 9.67 0.98 -10.27
N ARG A 150 9.43 0.08 -11.23
CA ARG A 150 8.10 -0.40 -11.58
C ARG A 150 7.84 -1.77 -10.97
N ILE A 151 6.73 -1.90 -10.27
CA ILE A 151 6.20 -3.19 -9.82
C ILE A 151 5.02 -3.55 -10.71
N GLY A 152 5.16 -4.61 -11.50
CA GLY A 152 4.18 -5.03 -12.48
C GLY A 152 2.84 -5.48 -11.89
N HIS A 153 1.82 -5.56 -12.75
CA HIS A 153 0.47 -6.00 -12.36
C HIS A 153 0.49 -7.41 -11.79
N GLY A 154 -0.22 -7.65 -10.69
CA GLY A 154 -0.28 -8.96 -10.03
C GLY A 154 1.05 -9.43 -9.43
N ALA A 155 2.05 -8.55 -9.33
CA ALA A 155 3.34 -8.91 -8.74
C ALA A 155 3.24 -9.08 -7.22
N VAL A 156 4.10 -9.93 -6.67
CA VAL A 156 4.19 -10.21 -5.24
C VAL A 156 5.57 -9.83 -4.72
N ILE A 157 5.61 -8.97 -3.70
CA ILE A 157 6.83 -8.61 -3.00
C ILE A 157 6.89 -9.36 -1.67
N GLY A 158 7.91 -10.20 -1.53
CA GLY A 158 8.14 -11.05 -0.38
C GLY A 158 8.43 -10.27 0.90
N ALA A 159 8.13 -10.87 2.05
CA ALA A 159 8.38 -10.24 3.34
C ALA A 159 9.87 -9.93 3.55
N ASN A 160 10.18 -8.78 4.15
CA ASN A 160 11.54 -8.29 4.39
C ASN A 160 12.44 -8.22 3.14
N THR A 161 11.84 -8.08 1.95
CA THR A 161 12.58 -7.93 0.69
C THR A 161 12.88 -6.46 0.44
N VAL A 162 14.12 -6.15 0.04
CA VAL A 162 14.48 -4.83 -0.49
C VAL A 162 14.51 -4.92 -2.01
N VAL A 163 13.66 -4.15 -2.68
CA VAL A 163 13.54 -4.12 -4.14
C VAL A 163 14.07 -2.79 -4.64
N THR A 164 15.03 -2.86 -5.55
CA THR A 164 15.72 -1.70 -6.16
C THR A 164 15.73 -1.77 -7.68
N GLU A 165 15.03 -2.76 -8.24
CA GLU A 165 14.92 -3.01 -9.67
C GLU A 165 13.46 -3.36 -10.01
N ASP A 166 13.09 -3.20 -11.27
CA ASP A 166 11.74 -3.50 -11.75
C ASP A 166 11.36 -4.97 -11.51
N VAL A 167 10.10 -5.18 -11.13
CA VAL A 167 9.48 -6.51 -11.05
C VAL A 167 8.47 -6.62 -12.20
N PRO A 168 8.55 -7.64 -13.06
CA PRO A 168 7.61 -7.80 -14.17
C PRO A 168 6.20 -8.16 -13.69
N ASP A 169 5.21 -8.04 -14.57
CA ASP A 169 3.83 -8.46 -14.30
C ASP A 169 3.78 -9.95 -13.92
N GLY A 170 3.00 -10.27 -12.87
CA GLY A 170 2.93 -11.60 -12.26
C GLY A 170 4.24 -12.07 -11.60
N GLY A 171 5.27 -11.23 -11.57
CA GLY A 171 6.58 -11.54 -11.02
C GLY A 171 6.57 -11.60 -9.49
N MET A 172 7.60 -12.23 -8.93
CA MET A 172 7.81 -12.27 -7.49
C MET A 172 9.23 -11.84 -7.14
N ALA A 173 9.36 -10.80 -6.30
CA ALA A 173 10.63 -10.45 -5.67
C ALA A 173 10.65 -11.03 -4.26
N ALA A 174 11.70 -11.73 -3.88
CA ALA A 174 11.78 -12.38 -2.57
C ALA A 174 13.18 -12.26 -1.97
N ALA A 175 13.25 -12.15 -0.64
CA ALA A 175 14.50 -12.18 0.10
C ALA A 175 15.25 -13.50 -0.12
N PRO A 176 16.59 -13.49 -0.07
CA PRO A 176 17.40 -14.71 -0.16
C PRO A 176 17.00 -15.72 0.93
N ARG A 177 17.12 -17.02 0.62
CA ARG A 177 16.91 -18.06 1.62
C ARG A 177 17.86 -17.87 2.79
N THR A 178 17.33 -17.99 4.00
CA THR A 178 18.11 -17.96 5.24
C THR A 178 19.22 -18.99 5.20
N ARG A 179 20.47 -18.55 5.41
CA ARG A 179 21.60 -19.45 5.61
C ARG A 179 21.68 -19.84 7.10
N ILE A 180 21.43 -21.11 7.39
CA ILE A 180 21.59 -21.65 8.75
C ILE A 180 23.07 -21.96 8.98
N VAL A 181 23.68 -21.33 9.99
CA VAL A 181 25.05 -21.63 10.42
C VAL A 181 24.98 -22.36 11.76
N ALA A 182 25.25 -23.66 11.75
CA ALA A 182 25.31 -24.47 12.97
C ALA A 182 26.62 -24.21 13.73
N ARG A 183 26.71 -23.09 14.45
CA ARG A 183 27.77 -22.84 15.43
C ARG A 183 27.09 -22.60 16.77
N GLN A 184 27.50 -23.31 17.82
CA GLN A 184 27.05 -22.99 19.18
C GLN A 184 27.51 -21.56 19.52
N VAL A 185 26.56 -20.65 19.63
CA VAL A 185 26.81 -19.32 20.18
C VAL A 185 26.83 -19.49 21.69
N LYS A 186 28.01 -19.44 22.30
CA LYS A 186 28.13 -19.28 23.75
C LYS A 186 27.88 -17.81 24.04
N TRP A 187 26.86 -17.53 24.82
CA TRP A 187 26.62 -16.22 25.40
C TRP A 187 27.21 -16.23 26.80
N ASP A 188 28.20 -15.38 27.06
CA ASP A 188 28.60 -15.08 28.43
C ASP A 188 27.56 -14.08 28.96
N VAL A 189 26.47 -14.60 29.56
CA VAL A 189 25.46 -13.80 30.26
C VAL A 189 25.86 -13.67 31.73
#